data_AF-B8XRB1-F1
#
_entry.id   AF-B8XRB1-F1
#
_cell.length_a   1.000
_cell.length_b   1.000
_cell.length_c   1.000
_cell.angle_alpha   90.00
_cell.angle_beta   90.00
_cell.angle_gamma   90.00
#
_symmetry.space_group_name_H-M   'P 1'
#
loop_
_entity.id
_entity.type
_entity.pdbx_description
1 polymer ?
#
loop_
_entity_poly.entity_id
_entity_poly.type
_entity_poly.pdbx_seq_one_letter_code
_entity_poly.pdbx_strand_id
1 'polypeptide(L)' 'NPAMPLDTAGAMTQGSIGYWIQNAMNQELLDNGINKDVISVVTQTIVDENDPAFQNPSKPIGPF' A
#
# COMPACT_ATOMS: atom_id res chain seq x y z
N ASN A 1 7.94 -21.24 -6.22
CA ASN A 1 7.45 -20.14 -5.37
C ASN A 1 8.31 -18.92 -5.59
N PRO A 2 7.74 -17.72 -5.79
CA PRO A 2 8.53 -16.51 -5.62
C PRO A 2 9.16 -16.52 -4.23
N ALA A 3 10.32 -15.89 -4.07
CA ALA A 3 11.04 -15.85 -2.79
C ALA A 3 10.21 -15.22 -1.65
N MET A 4 9.10 -14.55 -2.00
CA MET A 4 8.19 -13.88 -1.08
C MET A 4 6.74 -13.96 -1.61
N PRO A 5 5.75 -14.28 -0.74
CA PRO A 5 4.32 -14.21 -1.07
C PRO A 5 3.84 -12.83 -1.57
N LEU A 6 2.80 -12.80 -2.40
CA LEU A 6 2.30 -11.57 -3.05
C LEU A 6 1.72 -10.55 -2.05
N ASP A 7 1.06 -11.01 -1.00
CA ASP A 7 0.57 -10.21 0.12
C ASP A 7 1.72 -9.52 0.86
N THR A 8 2.83 -10.23 1.11
CA THR A 8 4.04 -9.65 1.70
C THR A 8 4.65 -8.56 0.81
N ALA A 9 4.73 -8.79 -0.50
CA ALA A 9 5.17 -7.76 -1.46
C ALA A 9 4.24 -6.54 -1.46
N GLY A 10 2.92 -6.77 -1.30
CA GLY A 10 1.93 -5.71 -1.11
C GLY A 10 2.16 -4.91 0.17
N ALA A 11 2.41 -5.58 1.31
CA ALA A 11 2.71 -4.93 2.59
C ALA A 11 4.00 -4.09 2.53
N MET A 12 5.05 -4.60 1.89
CA MET A 12 6.29 -3.84 1.66
C MET A 12 6.05 -2.59 0.81
N THR A 13 5.20 -2.72 -0.21
CA THR A 13 4.81 -1.59 -1.08
C THR A 13 4.00 -0.54 -0.32
N GLN A 14 3.11 -0.95 0.59
CA GLN A 14 2.42 -0.01 1.48
C GLN A 14 3.42 0.77 2.35
N GLY A 15 4.45 0.10 2.88
CA GLY A 15 5.50 0.77 3.64
C GLY A 15 6.29 1.79 2.83
N SER A 16 6.73 1.43 1.61
CA SER A 16 7.52 2.34 0.76
C SER A 16 6.71 3.53 0.25
N ILE A 17 5.50 3.29 -0.26
CA ILE A 17 4.61 4.36 -0.74
C ILE A 17 4.15 5.23 0.43
N GLY A 18 3.77 4.60 1.55
CA GLY A 18 3.35 5.30 2.76
C GLY A 18 4.44 6.24 3.27
N TYR A 19 5.71 5.81 3.29
CA TYR A 19 6.84 6.66 3.66
C TYR A 19 6.93 7.93 2.80
N TRP A 20 6.85 7.80 1.46
CA TRP A 20 6.93 8.95 0.57
C TRP A 20 5.76 9.91 0.74
N ILE A 21 4.54 9.38 0.81
CA ILE A 21 3.32 10.18 0.98
C ILE A 21 3.34 10.89 2.33
N GLN A 22 3.66 10.17 3.41
CA GLN A 22 3.72 10.75 4.75
C GLN A 22 4.70 11.93 4.82
N ASN A 23 5.90 11.78 4.26
CA ASN A 23 6.89 12.85 4.26
C ASN A 23 6.45 14.06 3.44
N ALA A 24 5.93 13.84 2.24
CA ALA A 24 5.46 14.91 1.37
C ALA A 24 4.27 15.67 1.99
N MET A 25 3.30 14.95 2.54
CA MET A 25 2.16 15.56 3.22
C MET A 25 2.58 16.31 4.48
N ASN A 26 3.48 15.74 5.30
CA ASN A 26 3.96 16.41 6.49
C ASN A 26 4.64 17.75 6.15
N GLN A 27 5.46 17.78 5.10
CA GLN A 27 6.09 19.01 4.62
C GLN A 27 5.03 20.04 4.18
N GLU A 28 4.07 19.63 3.35
CA GLU A 28 3.02 20.53 2.84
C GLU A 28 2.15 21.10 3.98
N LEU A 29 1.81 20.29 4.99
CA LEU A 29 1.05 20.77 6.15
C LEU A 29 1.82 21.83 6.93
N LEU A 30 3.13 21.63 7.14
CA LEU A 30 3.98 22.61 7.82
C LEU A 30 4.08 23.92 7.03
N ASP A 31 4.24 23.85 5.71
CA ASP A 31 4.33 25.03 4.83
C ASP A 31 3.04 25.86 4.83
N ASN A 32 1.90 25.21 5.09
CA ASN A 32 0.60 25.86 5.25
C ASN A 32 0.26 26.26 6.71
N GLY A 33 1.22 26.12 7.63
CA GLY A 33 1.02 26.46 9.05
C GLY A 33 0.05 25.52 9.79
N ILE A 34 -0.19 24.32 9.26
CA ILE A 34 -1.08 23.31 9.84
C ILE A 34 -0.24 22.34 10.67
N ASN A 35 -0.41 22.39 12.00
CA ASN A 35 0.27 21.46 12.91
C ASN A 35 -0.58 20.20 13.13
N LYS A 36 -0.38 19.17 12.30
CA LYS A 36 -1.01 17.85 12.44
C LYS A 36 -0.03 16.75 12.08
N ASP A 37 -0.07 15.66 12.84
CA ASP A 37 0.71 14.47 12.56
C ASP A 37 0.18 13.74 11.32
N VAL A 38 1.09 13.29 10.47
CA VAL A 38 0.79 12.42 9.33
C VAL A 38 1.35 11.03 9.61
N ILE A 39 0.51 10.00 9.48
CA ILE A 39 0.90 8.61 9.67
C ILE A 39 0.45 7.76 8.48
N SER A 40 1.27 6.76 8.14
CA SER A 40 0.89 5.65 7.25
C SER A 40 0.66 4.38 8.04
N VAL A 41 -0.45 3.69 7.79
CA VAL A 41 -0.85 2.49 8.53
C VAL A 41 -0.94 1.31 7.57
N VAL A 42 -0.15 0.27 7.83
CA VAL A 42 -0.27 -1.00 7.11
C VAL A 42 -1.68 -1.55 7.33
N THR A 43 -2.36 -1.88 6.24
CA THR A 43 -3.77 -2.23 6.25
C THR A 43 -3.97 -3.60 5.60
N GLN A 44 -4.69 -4.47 6.31
CA GLN A 44 -5.18 -5.74 5.79
C GLN A 44 -6.65 -5.59 5.39
N THR A 45 -7.01 -6.12 4.23
CA THR A 45 -8.39 -6.13 3.73
C THR A 45 -8.86 -7.57 3.67
N ILE A 46 -9.97 -7.86 4.35
CA ILE A 46 -10.61 -9.18 4.29
C ILE A 46 -11.25 -9.34 2.92
N VAL A 47 -11.05 -10.52 2.31
CA VAL A 47 -11.65 -10.94 1.04
C VAL A 47 -12.36 -12.27 1.22
N ASP A 48 -13.34 -12.58 0.37
CA ASP A 48 -14.02 -13.88 0.37
C ASP A 48 -13.06 -14.96 -0.16
N GLU A 49 -12.85 -16.04 0.60
CA GLU A 49 -12.00 -17.16 0.19
C GLU A 49 -12.50 -17.86 -1.09
N ASN A 50 -13.79 -17.73 -1.42
CA ASN A 50 -14.42 -18.33 -2.59
C ASN A 50 -14.55 -17.34 -3.77
N ASP A 51 -13.90 -16.17 -3.72
CA ASP A 51 -13.99 -15.18 -4.78
C ASP A 51 -13.52 -15.76 -6.14
N PRO A 52 -14.35 -15.70 -7.20
CA PRO A 52 -13.98 -16.24 -8.51
C PRO A 52 -12.74 -15.57 -9.13
N ALA A 53 -12.33 -14.39 -8.66
CA ALA A 53 -11.11 -13.72 -9.08
C ALA A 53 -9.83 -14.55 -8.79
N PHE A 54 -9.87 -15.46 -7.81
CA PHE A 54 -8.76 -16.38 -7.56
C PHE A 54 -8.58 -17.42 -8.68
N GLN A 55 -9.64 -17.74 -9.42
CA GLN A 55 -9.60 -18.69 -10.54
C GLN A 55 -9.21 -18.02 -11.86
N ASN A 56 -9.50 -16.72 -12.02
CA ASN A 56 -9.17 -15.96 -13.21
C ASN A 56 -8.54 -14.60 -12.86
N PRO A 57 -7.23 -14.54 -12.59
CA PRO A 57 -6.53 -13.30 -12.27
C PRO A 57 -6.61 -12.30 -13.42
N SER A 58 -7.20 -11.12 -13.17
CA SER A 58 -7.42 -10.09 -14.19
C SER A 58 -6.55 -8.84 -14.02
N LYS A 59 -5.94 -8.65 -12.84
CA LYS A 59 -5.17 -7.45 -12.52
C LYS A 59 -3.70 -7.63 -12.91
N PRO A 60 -3.16 -6.84 -13.86
CA PRO A 60 -1.73 -6.84 -14.13
C PRO A 60 -0.94 -6.27 -12.95
N ILE A 61 0.24 -6.83 -12.67
CA ILE A 61 1.17 -6.36 -11.64
C ILE A 61 2.59 -6.34 -12.21
N GLY A 62 3.36 -5.29 -11.92
CA GLY A 62 4.74 -5.15 -12.40
C GLY A 62 4.86 -4.70 -13.86
N PRO A 63 6.08 -4.77 -14.45
CA PRO A 63 6.35 -4.37 -15.84
C PRO A 63 5.62 -5.26 -16.86
N PHE A 64 5.36 -4.70 -18.05
CA PHE A 64 4.78 -5.39 -19.21
C PHE A 64 5.85 -5.97 -20.13
#